data_AF-F7G7I5-F1
#
_entry.id   AF-F7G7I5-F1
#
_cell.length_a   1.000
_cell.length_b   1.000
_cell.length_c   1.000
_cell.angle_alpha   90.00
_cell.angle_beta   90.00
_cell.angle_gamma   90.00
#
_symmetry.space_group_name_H-M   'P 1'
#
loop_
_entity.id
_entity.type
_entity.pdbx_description
1 polymer ?
#
loop_
_entity_poly.entity_id
_entity_poly.type
_entity_poly.pdbx_seq_one_letter_code
_entity_poly.pdbx_strand_id
1 'polypeptide(L)'
;MLLSTCLLSLLTARALSLQGTIDDEEETTASPSPRPVPCDYDSCRHLQLPCKELQRRSRQPCLCPGLSSQNQPPDPPRLGEVQIWAEEGRAVLHWCAPASPVREYRLQFWEDGGDPRRGPALNNSLRQAPLYPLRPGASYLVCVVALNDAGESPTVEGDGEGFRGKGEAELFGPCRRISVPPRPQTYVHVAVGIGVGLASVSCLALLWHFCLRDRWGCPRRGRPRRHRPRPASGDARGL
;
A
#
# COMPACT_ATOMS: atom_id res chain seq x y z
N MET A 1 89.38 -40.28 -21.34
CA MET A 1 89.07 -40.47 -19.90
C MET A 1 89.28 -39.20 -19.05
N LEU A 2 89.09 -37.98 -19.60
CA LEU A 2 89.31 -36.72 -18.87
C LEU A 2 88.03 -35.88 -18.68
N LEU A 3 86.87 -36.36 -19.14
CA LEU A 3 85.57 -35.69 -18.99
C LEU A 3 84.73 -36.23 -17.82
N SER A 4 85.12 -37.36 -17.22
CA SER A 4 84.37 -38.01 -16.13
C SER A 4 84.76 -37.51 -14.73
N THR A 5 85.92 -36.87 -14.58
CA THR A 5 86.41 -36.34 -13.29
C THR A 5 85.92 -34.91 -13.01
N CYS A 6 85.43 -34.19 -14.03
CA CYS A 6 84.89 -32.83 -13.89
C CYS A 6 83.46 -32.81 -13.32
N LEU A 7 82.68 -33.88 -13.55
CA LEU A 7 81.29 -33.97 -13.06
C LEU A 7 81.23 -34.37 -11.57
N LEU A 8 82.12 -35.24 -11.09
CA LEU A 8 82.16 -35.61 -9.65
C LEU A 8 82.69 -34.48 -8.76
N SER A 9 83.50 -33.56 -9.29
CA SER A 9 84.00 -32.38 -8.55
C SER A 9 82.95 -31.27 -8.41
N LEU A 10 82.02 -31.13 -9.37
CA LEU A 10 80.88 -30.19 -9.27
C LEU A 10 79.77 -30.69 -8.34
N LEU A 11 79.57 -32.01 -8.24
CA LEU A 11 78.55 -32.61 -7.35
C LEU A 11 78.97 -32.60 -5.86
N THR A 12 80.26 -32.64 -5.56
CA THR A 12 80.79 -32.57 -4.18
C THR A 12 80.93 -31.13 -3.68
N ALA A 13 81.17 -30.14 -4.56
CA ALA A 13 81.20 -28.73 -4.17
C ALA A 13 79.82 -28.16 -3.78
N ARG A 14 78.72 -28.81 -4.17
CA ARG A 14 77.35 -28.40 -3.81
C ARG A 14 76.84 -28.98 -2.49
N ALA A 15 77.60 -29.87 -1.85
CA ALA A 15 77.14 -30.62 -0.67
C ALA A 15 77.73 -30.13 0.67
N LEU A 16 78.61 -29.11 0.67
CA LEU A 16 79.37 -28.71 1.88
C LEU A 16 79.40 -27.19 2.14
N SER A 17 78.51 -26.39 1.54
CA SER A 17 78.19 -25.05 2.05
C SER A 17 77.02 -25.20 3.05
N LEU A 18 77.31 -25.75 4.22
CA LEU A 18 77.57 -24.97 5.43
C LEU A 18 76.26 -24.41 5.99
N GLN A 19 75.76 -25.18 6.96
CA GLN A 19 74.89 -24.78 8.07
C GLN A 19 74.89 -23.27 8.31
N GLY A 20 73.76 -22.64 7.99
CA GLY A 20 73.37 -21.32 8.46
C GLY A 20 71.96 -21.42 9.01
N THR A 21 71.86 -21.84 10.27
CA THR A 21 70.68 -21.58 11.11
C THR A 21 70.54 -20.06 11.22
N ILE A 22 69.57 -19.51 10.50
CA ILE A 22 68.97 -18.23 10.86
C ILE A 22 67.52 -18.59 11.14
N ASP A 23 67.20 -18.60 12.43
CA ASP A 23 65.84 -18.55 12.93
C ASP A 23 65.23 -17.22 12.45
N ASP A 24 64.70 -17.21 11.22
CA ASP A 24 63.80 -16.15 10.79
C ASP A 24 62.42 -16.48 11.38
N GLU A 25 62.29 -16.18 12.67
CA GLU A 25 61.01 -15.92 13.33
C GLU A 25 60.38 -14.64 12.73
N GLU A 26 60.05 -14.62 11.45
CA GLU A 26 59.07 -13.67 10.93
C GLU A 26 57.68 -14.29 11.12
N GLU A 27 57.23 -14.09 12.37
CA GLU A 27 55.89 -13.63 12.69
C GLU A 27 54.86 -13.98 11.62
N THR A 28 54.26 -15.17 11.77
CA THR A 28 52.94 -15.41 11.20
C THR A 28 52.02 -14.36 11.83
N THR A 29 51.92 -13.19 11.20
CA THR A 29 50.91 -12.20 11.52
C THR A 29 49.60 -12.93 11.27
N ALA A 30 49.03 -13.48 12.33
CA ALA A 30 47.72 -14.08 12.30
C ALA A 30 46.80 -13.02 11.73
N SER A 31 46.42 -13.19 10.46
CA SER A 31 45.46 -12.31 9.81
C SER A 31 44.28 -12.18 10.78
N PRO A 32 43.91 -10.96 11.20
CA PRO A 32 42.85 -10.80 12.19
C PRO A 32 41.63 -11.55 11.65
N SER A 33 41.06 -12.43 12.48
CA SER A 33 39.88 -13.21 12.08
C SER A 33 38.84 -12.23 11.53
N PRO A 34 38.25 -12.52 10.35
CA PRO A 34 37.30 -11.60 9.74
C PRO A 34 36.17 -11.35 10.75
N ARG A 35 35.99 -10.08 11.15
CA ARG A 35 34.87 -9.71 12.01
C ARG A 35 33.58 -10.14 11.31
N PRO A 36 32.63 -10.79 12.01
CA PRO A 36 31.41 -11.23 11.37
C PRO A 36 30.65 -10.01 10.82
N VAL A 37 30.40 -10.01 9.51
CA VAL A 37 29.65 -8.93 8.84
C VAL A 37 28.15 -9.15 9.01
N PRO A 38 27.30 -8.12 9.00
CA PRO A 38 25.85 -8.31 8.93
C PRO A 38 25.47 -9.10 7.68
N CYS A 39 24.51 -10.02 7.80
CA CYS A 39 23.96 -10.69 6.63
C CYS A 39 23.26 -9.67 5.72
N ASP A 40 23.24 -9.92 4.40
CA ASP A 40 22.44 -9.16 3.43
C ASP A 40 20.95 -9.47 3.61
N TYR A 41 20.40 -9.03 4.74
CA TYR A 41 19.02 -9.20 5.14
C TYR A 41 18.33 -7.84 5.20
N ASP A 42 17.30 -7.67 4.36
CA ASP A 42 16.47 -6.48 4.33
C ASP A 42 15.12 -6.81 4.98
N SER A 43 14.86 -6.19 6.13
CA SER A 43 13.61 -6.41 6.87
C SER A 43 12.36 -6.08 6.05
N CYS A 44 12.46 -5.23 5.02
CA CYS A 44 11.33 -4.79 4.22
C CYS A 44 11.19 -5.57 2.89
N ARG A 45 12.15 -6.44 2.53
CA ARG A 45 12.13 -7.13 1.22
C ARG A 45 11.18 -8.32 1.20
N HIS A 46 10.23 -8.28 0.26
CA HIS A 46 9.26 -9.35 0.05
C HIS A 46 9.91 -10.63 -0.49
N LEU A 47 9.46 -11.79 0.02
CA LEU A 47 9.91 -13.13 -0.39
C LEU A 47 11.41 -13.34 -0.24
N GLN A 48 12.05 -12.57 0.65
CA GLN A 48 13.42 -12.80 1.02
C GLN A 48 13.55 -14.10 1.83
N LEU A 49 14.63 -14.84 1.58
CA LEU A 49 14.98 -16.01 2.37
C LEU A 49 15.21 -15.60 3.84
N PRO A 50 14.65 -16.32 4.83
CA PRO A 50 14.81 -15.95 6.24
C PRO A 50 16.29 -15.81 6.63
N CYS A 51 16.62 -14.84 7.47
CA CYS A 51 18.02 -14.52 7.76
C CYS A 51 18.82 -15.73 8.26
N LYS A 52 18.24 -16.57 9.11
CA LYS A 52 18.88 -17.81 9.61
C LYS A 52 19.33 -18.74 8.48
N GLU A 53 18.57 -18.78 7.39
CA GLU A 53 18.91 -19.59 6.22
C GLU A 53 19.95 -18.88 5.33
N LEU A 54 19.91 -17.54 5.22
CA LEU A 54 20.99 -16.76 4.60
C LEU A 54 22.32 -16.98 5.32
N GLN A 55 22.32 -16.96 6.66
CA GLN A 55 23.50 -17.21 7.48
C GLN A 55 24.08 -18.61 7.23
N ARG A 56 23.24 -19.65 7.13
CA ARG A 56 23.68 -21.03 6.84
C ARG A 56 24.29 -21.20 5.45
N ARG A 57 23.75 -20.50 4.45
CA ARG A 57 24.20 -20.59 3.05
C ARG A 57 25.34 -19.62 2.71
N SER A 58 25.61 -18.67 3.60
CA SER A 58 26.61 -17.64 3.38
C SER A 58 28.02 -18.23 3.27
N ARG A 59 28.83 -17.67 2.37
CA ARG A 59 30.24 -18.07 2.20
C ARG A 59 31.13 -17.56 3.34
N GLN A 60 30.72 -16.49 4.00
CA GLN A 60 31.42 -15.87 5.12
C GLN A 60 30.47 -15.81 6.31
N PRO A 61 30.93 -16.11 7.54
CA PRO A 61 30.10 -15.99 8.74
C PRO A 61 29.49 -14.60 8.84
N CYS A 62 28.16 -14.53 8.80
CA CYS A 62 27.43 -13.28 8.95
C CYS A 62 26.52 -13.31 10.18
N LEU A 63 26.14 -12.13 10.67
CA LEU A 63 25.25 -11.96 11.82
C LEU A 63 23.87 -11.54 11.35
N CYS A 64 22.86 -12.24 11.83
CA CYS A 64 21.47 -11.88 11.63
C CYS A 64 20.99 -10.88 12.68
N PRO A 65 20.13 -9.91 12.30
CA PRO A 65 19.41 -9.11 13.28
C PRO A 65 18.44 -10.02 14.05
N GLY A 66 18.57 -10.07 15.37
CA GLY A 66 17.69 -10.84 16.25
C GLY A 66 18.14 -10.68 17.70
N LEU A 67 17.52 -9.74 18.42
CA LEU A 67 17.89 -9.39 19.79
C LEU A 67 16.91 -9.93 20.83
N SER A 68 15.67 -10.25 20.43
CA SER A 68 14.67 -10.85 21.32
C SER A 68 14.70 -12.38 21.28
N SER A 69 14.40 -12.99 22.43
CA SER A 69 14.37 -14.45 22.59
C SER A 69 13.19 -15.07 21.83
N GLN A 70 13.36 -16.31 21.33
CA GLN A 70 12.25 -17.11 20.78
C GLN A 70 11.16 -17.43 21.81
N ASN A 71 11.49 -17.30 23.10
CA ASN A 71 10.57 -17.53 24.22
C ASN A 71 9.80 -16.27 24.62
N GLN A 72 9.94 -15.18 23.87
CA GLN A 72 9.19 -13.95 24.06
C GLN A 72 8.37 -13.65 22.80
N PRO A 73 7.17 -13.06 22.94
CA PRO A 73 6.38 -12.64 21.79
C PRO A 73 7.21 -11.72 20.86
N PRO A 74 6.95 -11.74 19.54
CA PRO A 74 7.67 -10.90 18.60
C PRO A 74 7.44 -9.42 18.86
N ASP A 75 8.41 -8.58 18.50
CA ASP A 75 8.20 -7.15 18.46
C ASP A 75 7.22 -6.80 17.32
N PRO A 76 6.50 -5.66 17.39
CA PRO A 76 5.58 -5.25 16.34
C PRO A 76 6.26 -5.05 14.98
N PRO A 77 5.67 -5.57 13.88
CA PRO A 77 6.08 -5.19 12.53
C PRO A 77 5.90 -3.69 12.28
N ARG A 78 6.67 -3.14 11.33
CA ARG A 78 6.45 -1.76 10.88
C ARG A 78 5.63 -1.73 9.62
N LEU A 79 4.39 -1.28 9.69
CA LEU A 79 3.51 -1.11 8.53
C LEU A 79 3.96 0.10 7.71
N GLY A 80 4.36 -0.15 6.47
CA GLY A 80 4.75 0.85 5.48
C GLY A 80 3.56 1.30 4.63
N GLU A 81 3.80 1.54 3.35
CA GLU A 81 2.78 2.03 2.43
C GLU A 81 1.62 1.04 2.28
N VAL A 82 0.40 1.58 2.11
CA VAL A 82 -0.80 0.82 1.80
C VAL A 82 -1.36 1.32 0.48
N GLN A 83 -1.43 0.43 -0.51
CA GLN A 83 -1.99 0.70 -1.82
C GLN A 83 -3.46 0.30 -1.84
N ILE A 84 -4.36 1.20 -2.22
CA ILE A 84 -5.82 0.97 -2.21
C ILE A 84 -6.34 0.94 -3.64
N TRP A 85 -6.99 -0.15 -4.02
CA TRP A 85 -7.77 -0.28 -5.26
C TRP A 85 -9.26 -0.26 -4.90
N ALA A 86 -9.80 0.96 -4.80
CA ALA A 86 -11.17 1.20 -4.30
C ALA A 86 -12.25 0.50 -5.13
N GLU A 87 -12.07 0.44 -6.46
CA GLU A 87 -13.01 -0.19 -7.40
C GLU A 87 -13.18 -1.69 -7.13
N GLU A 88 -12.07 -2.34 -6.83
CA GLU A 88 -11.99 -3.77 -6.53
C GLU A 88 -12.28 -4.06 -5.05
N GLY A 89 -12.43 -3.03 -4.21
CA GLY A 89 -12.60 -3.18 -2.78
C GLY A 89 -11.43 -3.92 -2.13
N ARG A 90 -10.20 -3.62 -2.54
CA ARG A 90 -9.00 -4.26 -1.99
C ARG A 90 -7.91 -3.25 -1.63
N ALA A 91 -7.06 -3.65 -0.70
CA ALA A 91 -5.81 -2.97 -0.42
C ALA A 91 -4.65 -3.97 -0.46
N VAL A 92 -3.41 -3.50 -0.62
CA VAL A 92 -2.18 -4.28 -0.43
C VAL A 92 -1.36 -3.53 0.59
N LEU A 93 -1.09 -4.22 1.70
CA LEU A 93 -0.29 -3.70 2.79
C LEU A 93 1.15 -4.12 2.52
N HIS A 94 2.11 -3.25 2.82
CA HIS A 94 3.54 -3.57 2.84
C HIS A 94 4.13 -3.31 4.23
N TRP A 95 4.96 -4.20 4.76
CA TRP A 95 5.55 -4.05 6.10
C TRP A 95 7.00 -4.51 6.16
N CYS A 96 7.72 -4.04 7.18
CA CYS A 96 9.06 -4.51 7.53
C CYS A 96 9.00 -5.45 8.74
N ALA A 97 9.79 -6.52 8.70
CA ALA A 97 9.93 -7.47 9.79
C ALA A 97 10.52 -6.81 11.05
N PRO A 98 10.06 -7.24 12.24
CA PRO A 98 10.69 -6.89 13.50
C PRO A 98 12.05 -7.58 13.66
N ALA A 99 12.87 -7.09 14.60
CA ALA A 99 14.15 -7.70 15.00
C ALA A 99 13.96 -8.88 15.98
N SER A 100 12.91 -9.67 15.76
CA SER A 100 12.47 -10.77 16.60
C SER A 100 12.19 -12.03 15.76
N PRO A 101 12.27 -13.24 16.33
CA PRO A 101 11.91 -14.46 15.63
C PRO A 101 10.42 -14.47 15.25
N VAL A 102 10.11 -14.60 13.97
CA VAL A 102 8.73 -14.68 13.45
C VAL A 102 8.52 -16.00 12.72
N ARG A 103 7.44 -16.70 13.07
CA ARG A 103 6.99 -17.93 12.41
C ARG A 103 5.99 -17.63 11.30
N GLU A 104 5.05 -16.74 11.55
CA GLU A 104 4.04 -16.31 10.59
C GLU A 104 3.59 -14.87 10.87
N TYR A 105 2.95 -14.25 9.88
CA TYR A 105 2.22 -13.00 10.05
C TYR A 105 0.72 -13.23 9.92
N ARG A 106 -0.07 -12.30 10.46
CA ARG A 106 -1.51 -12.26 10.26
C ARG A 106 -1.98 -10.83 10.13
N LEU A 107 -2.97 -10.59 9.26
CA LEU A 107 -3.62 -9.29 9.17
C LEU A 107 -4.81 -9.25 10.12
N GLN A 108 -4.97 -8.16 10.87
CA GLN A 108 -6.15 -7.87 11.66
C GLN A 108 -6.74 -6.54 11.20
N PHE A 109 -8.05 -6.46 11.07
CA PHE A 109 -8.70 -5.25 10.56
C PHE A 109 -10.14 -5.14 10.99
N TRP A 110 -10.60 -3.92 11.23
CA TRP A 110 -12.00 -3.62 11.54
C TRP A 110 -12.39 -2.28 10.98
N GLU A 111 -13.68 -2.14 10.72
CA GLU A 111 -14.27 -0.85 10.40
C GLU A 111 -14.45 -0.04 11.68
N ASP A 112 -14.55 1.28 11.57
CA ASP A 112 -14.86 2.12 12.72
C ASP A 112 -16.19 1.71 13.37
N GLY A 113 -16.11 1.29 14.64
CA GLY A 113 -17.26 0.76 15.40
C GLY A 113 -17.68 -0.67 15.02
N GLY A 114 -16.91 -1.38 14.19
CA GLY A 114 -17.16 -2.77 13.80
C GLY A 114 -16.27 -3.78 14.53
N ASP A 115 -16.61 -5.06 14.36
CA ASP A 115 -15.87 -6.16 15.00
C ASP A 115 -14.50 -6.43 14.31
N PRO A 116 -13.46 -6.79 15.08
CA PRO A 116 -12.17 -7.26 14.57
C PRO A 116 -12.29 -8.50 13.68
N ARG A 117 -11.79 -8.40 12.45
CA ARG A 117 -11.62 -9.52 11.52
C ARG A 117 -10.15 -9.90 11.44
N ARG A 118 -9.88 -11.20 11.29
CA ARG A 118 -8.54 -11.77 11.09
C ARG A 118 -8.41 -12.42 9.72
N GLY A 119 -7.31 -12.14 9.05
CA GLY A 119 -6.92 -12.78 7.79
C GLY A 119 -6.28 -14.16 8.01
N PRO A 120 -5.93 -14.86 6.92
CA PRO A 120 -5.21 -16.13 6.98
C PRO A 120 -3.79 -15.96 7.53
N ALA A 121 -3.18 -17.07 7.94
CA ALA A 121 -1.76 -17.11 8.27
C ALA A 121 -0.90 -16.87 7.02
N LEU A 122 0.13 -16.04 7.18
CA LEU A 122 1.04 -15.61 6.13
C LEU A 122 2.46 -16.07 6.47
N ASN A 123 3.20 -16.59 5.49
CA ASN A 123 4.57 -17.06 5.70
C ASN A 123 5.50 -15.92 6.19
N ASN A 124 6.47 -16.25 7.04
CA ASN A 124 7.48 -15.32 7.57
C ASN A 124 8.36 -14.64 6.51
N SER A 125 8.38 -15.11 5.26
CA SER A 125 9.07 -14.45 4.14
C SER A 125 8.24 -13.34 3.48
N LEU A 126 6.94 -13.23 3.80
CA LEU A 126 6.07 -12.22 3.22
C LEU A 126 6.26 -10.86 3.91
N ARG A 127 6.22 -9.81 3.10
CA ARG A 127 6.32 -8.38 3.48
C ARG A 127 5.23 -7.56 2.83
N GLN A 128 4.36 -8.21 2.08
CA GLN A 128 3.17 -7.63 1.50
C GLN A 128 2.08 -8.68 1.41
N ALA A 129 0.84 -8.25 1.58
CA ALA A 129 -0.33 -9.11 1.42
C ALA A 129 -1.57 -8.29 1.05
N PRO A 130 -2.45 -8.86 0.22
CA PRO A 130 -3.72 -8.25 -0.11
C PRO A 130 -4.71 -8.35 1.05
N LEU A 131 -5.55 -7.34 1.19
CA LEU A 131 -6.66 -7.25 2.13
C LEU A 131 -7.95 -7.00 1.37
N TYR A 132 -8.89 -7.93 1.45
CA TYR A 132 -10.19 -7.88 0.78
C TYR A 132 -11.18 -8.85 1.45
N PRO A 133 -12.51 -8.64 1.27
CA PRO A 133 -13.14 -7.48 0.65
C PRO A 133 -13.20 -6.27 1.60
N LEU A 134 -13.08 -5.07 1.04
CA LEU A 134 -13.25 -3.78 1.71
C LEU A 134 -14.49 -3.06 1.17
N ARG A 135 -15.24 -2.39 2.05
CA ARG A 135 -16.42 -1.61 1.64
C ARG A 135 -15.99 -0.25 1.08
N PRO A 136 -16.47 0.16 -0.11
CA PRO A 136 -16.28 1.52 -0.60
C PRO A 136 -16.89 2.55 0.34
N GLY A 137 -16.19 3.67 0.55
CA GLY A 137 -16.62 4.75 1.45
C GLY A 137 -16.43 4.46 2.94
N ALA A 138 -15.85 3.32 3.32
CA ALA A 138 -15.60 2.97 4.71
C ALA A 138 -14.15 3.25 5.16
N SER A 139 -13.98 3.52 6.45
CA SER A 139 -12.68 3.66 7.10
C SER A 139 -12.36 2.40 7.89
N TYR A 140 -11.15 1.88 7.72
CA TYR A 140 -10.64 0.70 8.38
C TYR A 140 -9.40 1.02 9.19
N LEU A 141 -9.27 0.38 10.33
CA LEU A 141 -8.00 0.23 11.01
C LEU A 141 -7.43 -1.14 10.62
N VAL A 142 -6.21 -1.15 10.09
CA VAL A 142 -5.54 -2.37 9.64
C VAL A 142 -4.22 -2.53 10.37
N CYS A 143 -3.95 -3.75 10.85
CA CYS A 143 -2.78 -4.10 11.63
C CYS A 143 -2.09 -5.33 11.04
N VAL A 144 -0.76 -5.34 11.06
CA VAL A 144 0.06 -6.52 10.80
C VAL A 144 0.56 -7.07 12.12
N VAL A 145 0.25 -8.33 12.39
CA VAL A 145 0.63 -9.02 13.62
C VAL A 145 1.73 -10.03 13.27
N ALA A 146 2.83 -10.02 14.01
CA ALA A 146 3.85 -11.07 13.95
C ALA A 146 3.56 -12.13 15.02
N LEU A 147 3.74 -13.41 14.67
CA LEU A 147 3.49 -14.53 15.56
C LEU A 147 4.70 -15.44 15.64
N ASN A 148 5.00 -15.93 16.83
CA ASN A 148 5.93 -17.03 17.08
C ASN A 148 5.34 -18.01 18.11
N ASP A 149 6.13 -18.98 18.56
CA ASP A 149 5.65 -19.99 19.51
C ASP A 149 5.39 -19.43 20.92
N ALA A 150 5.90 -18.23 21.24
CA ALA A 150 5.67 -17.54 22.50
C ALA A 150 4.44 -16.62 22.49
N GLY A 151 3.94 -16.22 21.31
CA GLY A 151 2.70 -15.46 21.20
C GLY A 151 2.63 -14.51 20.00
N GLU A 152 1.71 -13.56 20.09
CA GLU A 152 1.44 -12.52 19.09
C GLU A 152 2.08 -11.19 19.51
N SER A 153 2.58 -10.43 18.53
CA SER A 153 3.10 -9.07 18.76
C SER A 153 1.96 -8.12 19.15
N PRO A 154 2.22 -7.11 20.01
CA PRO A 154 1.19 -6.15 20.37
C PRO A 154 0.79 -5.27 19.18
N THR A 155 -0.50 -4.95 19.09
CA THR A 155 -1.10 -4.16 18.00
C THR A 155 -1.51 -2.76 18.45
N VAL A 156 -0.77 -2.17 19.39
CA VAL A 156 -1.12 -0.92 20.10
C VAL A 156 -1.74 0.12 19.15
N GLU A 157 -3.04 0.36 19.28
CA GLU A 157 -3.55 1.73 19.35
C GLU A 157 -3.67 1.99 20.86
N GLY A 158 -2.82 2.87 21.39
CA GLY A 158 -2.89 3.24 22.79
C GLY A 158 -4.25 3.87 23.04
N ASP A 159 -5.10 3.12 23.75
CA ASP A 159 -6.01 3.61 24.76
C ASP A 159 -5.82 5.10 25.07
N GLY A 160 -6.60 5.96 24.42
CA GLY A 160 -7.18 7.17 24.98
C GLY A 160 -6.30 8.21 25.69
N GLU A 161 -4.97 8.14 25.68
CA GLU A 161 -4.09 9.17 26.21
C GLU A 161 -3.24 9.76 25.09
N GLY A 162 -3.62 10.98 24.72
CA GLY A 162 -3.05 11.70 23.59
C GLY A 162 -1.54 11.82 23.68
N PHE A 163 -0.85 11.25 22.69
CA PHE A 163 0.49 11.67 22.36
C PHE A 163 0.43 13.00 21.61
N ARG A 164 0.18 14.07 22.38
CA ARG A 164 0.43 15.43 21.92
C ARG A 164 1.94 15.66 21.93
N GLY A 165 2.65 15.14 20.93
CA GLY A 165 4.08 15.45 20.78
C GLY A 165 4.89 14.59 19.82
N LYS A 166 5.25 15.21 18.69
CA LYS A 166 6.50 15.04 17.91
C LYS A 166 6.47 13.95 16.83
N GLY A 167 6.42 14.43 15.58
CA GLY A 167 6.27 13.65 14.35
C GLY A 167 7.40 12.66 14.05
N GLU A 168 7.10 11.84 13.03
CA GLU A 168 7.86 10.74 12.42
C GLU A 168 7.79 9.37 13.12
N ALA A 169 7.61 9.29 14.44
CA ALA A 169 7.46 8.00 15.14
C ALA A 169 6.07 7.34 14.96
N GLU A 170 5.03 8.13 14.67
CA GLU A 170 3.66 7.62 14.42
C GLU A 170 3.45 7.08 12.99
N LEU A 171 4.44 7.23 12.10
CA LEU A 171 4.31 6.76 10.72
C LEU A 171 4.71 5.30 10.52
N PHE A 172 5.21 4.58 11.53
CA PHE A 172 5.80 3.24 11.33
C PHE A 172 5.43 2.24 12.43
N GLY A 173 4.19 2.29 12.94
CA GLY A 173 3.63 1.28 13.85
C GLY A 173 3.11 0.02 13.14
N PRO A 174 2.59 -0.97 13.89
CA PRO A 174 2.00 -2.19 13.33
C PRO A 174 0.63 -1.94 12.68
N CYS A 175 -0.01 -0.81 13.00
CA CYS A 175 -1.36 -0.46 12.58
C CYS A 175 -1.41 0.87 11.81
N ARG A 176 -2.40 0.98 10.91
CA ARG A 176 -2.68 2.18 10.13
C ARG A 176 -4.17 2.31 9.85
N ARG A 177 -4.69 3.53 9.96
CA ARG A 177 -6.02 3.89 9.50
C ARG A 177 -5.99 4.14 8.00
N ILE A 178 -6.88 3.48 7.27
CA ILE A 178 -7.07 3.61 5.83
C ILE A 178 -8.53 3.99 5.53
N SER A 179 -8.74 4.86 4.56
CA SER A 179 -10.08 5.23 4.10
C SER A 179 -10.24 4.78 2.66
N VAL A 180 -11.25 3.97 2.38
CA VAL A 180 -11.54 3.46 1.05
C VAL A 180 -12.44 4.47 0.34
N PRO A 181 -12.01 5.08 -0.78
CA PRO A 181 -12.86 5.97 -1.55
C PRO A 181 -14.18 5.30 -1.97
N PRO A 182 -15.29 6.04 -2.09
CA PRO A 182 -16.50 5.53 -2.71
C PRO A 182 -16.25 5.25 -4.20
N ARG A 183 -17.02 4.31 -4.78
CA ARG A 183 -16.89 3.97 -6.20
C ARG A 183 -17.24 5.19 -7.08
N PRO A 184 -16.43 5.59 -8.07
CA PRO A 184 -16.70 6.76 -8.91
C PRO A 184 -18.00 6.66 -9.69
N GLN A 185 -18.49 5.44 -9.99
CA GLN A 185 -19.81 5.26 -10.60
C GLN A 185 -20.94 5.89 -9.76
N THR A 186 -20.85 5.89 -8.43
CA THR A 186 -21.89 6.51 -7.59
C THR A 186 -21.93 8.02 -7.79
N TYR A 187 -20.79 8.69 -7.94
CA TYR A 187 -20.75 10.12 -8.25
C TYR A 187 -21.36 10.45 -9.61
N VAL A 188 -21.10 9.62 -10.63
CA VAL A 188 -21.69 9.82 -11.96
C VAL A 188 -23.21 9.71 -11.89
N HIS A 189 -23.75 8.68 -11.22
CA HIS A 189 -25.20 8.53 -11.06
C HIS A 189 -25.83 9.70 -10.29
N VAL A 190 -25.17 10.18 -9.23
CA VAL A 190 -25.62 11.35 -8.47
C VAL A 190 -25.62 12.61 -9.33
N ALA A 191 -24.54 12.87 -10.09
CA ALA A 191 -24.43 14.04 -10.96
C ALA A 191 -25.48 14.02 -12.08
N VAL A 192 -25.70 12.86 -12.71
CA VAL A 192 -26.76 12.68 -13.71
C VAL A 192 -28.14 12.88 -13.08
N GLY A 193 -28.38 12.32 -11.90
CA GLY A 193 -29.65 12.51 -11.17
C GLY A 193 -29.93 13.98 -10.84
N ILE A 194 -28.92 14.72 -10.36
CA ILE A 194 -29.01 16.16 -10.12
C ILE A 194 -29.29 16.91 -11.42
N GLY A 195 -28.58 16.59 -12.51
CA GLY A 195 -28.79 17.21 -13.81
C GLY A 195 -30.21 17.00 -14.36
N VAL A 196 -30.72 15.76 -14.30
CA VAL A 196 -32.08 15.41 -14.71
C VAL A 196 -33.12 16.11 -13.85
N GLY A 197 -32.91 16.18 -12.53
CA GLY A 197 -33.78 16.89 -11.60
C GLY A 197 -33.89 18.39 -11.90
N LEU A 198 -32.75 19.05 -12.08
CA LEU A 198 -32.70 20.48 -12.43
C LEU A 198 -33.37 20.77 -13.79
N ALA A 199 -33.12 19.93 -14.79
CA ALA A 199 -33.77 20.06 -16.11
C ALA A 199 -35.30 19.89 -16.01
N SER A 200 -35.77 18.92 -15.21
CA SER A 200 -37.19 18.66 -15.01
C SER A 200 -37.88 19.83 -14.30
N VAL A 201 -37.27 20.38 -13.25
CA VAL A 201 -37.79 21.55 -12.52
C VAL A 201 -37.83 22.78 -13.43
N SER A 202 -36.79 23.01 -14.23
CA SER A 202 -36.74 24.11 -15.20
C SER A 202 -37.86 23.98 -16.25
N CYS A 203 -38.07 22.78 -16.80
CA CYS A 203 -39.12 22.51 -17.77
C CYS A 203 -40.52 22.76 -17.17
N LEU A 204 -40.78 22.28 -15.96
CA LEU A 204 -42.05 22.52 -15.25
C LEU A 204 -42.28 24.01 -14.98
N ALA A 205 -41.25 24.75 -14.60
CA ALA A 205 -41.35 26.19 -14.38
C ALA A 205 -41.67 26.95 -15.67
N LEU A 206 -41.04 26.58 -16.79
CA LEU A 206 -41.33 27.15 -18.11
C LEU A 206 -42.77 26.84 -18.53
N LEU A 207 -43.21 25.58 -18.44
CA LEU A 207 -44.58 25.17 -18.75
C LEU A 207 -45.61 25.90 -17.88
N TRP A 208 -45.36 26.00 -16.57
CA TRP A 208 -46.20 26.77 -15.65
C TRP A 208 -46.28 28.24 -16.05
N HIS A 209 -45.14 28.87 -16.39
CA HIS A 209 -45.10 30.26 -16.81
C HIS A 209 -45.92 30.48 -18.10
N PHE A 210 -45.76 29.64 -19.11
CA PHE A 210 -46.54 29.72 -20.35
C PHE A 210 -48.03 29.46 -20.10
N CYS A 211 -48.39 28.44 -19.31
CA CYS A 211 -49.79 28.17 -18.94
C CYS A 211 -50.45 29.33 -18.17
N LEU A 212 -49.73 29.95 -17.23
CA LEU A 212 -50.22 31.14 -16.52
C LEU A 212 -50.36 32.33 -17.47
N ARG A 213 -49.40 32.52 -18.37
CA ARG A 213 -49.45 33.58 -19.38
C ARG A 213 -50.64 33.41 -20.32
N ASP A 214 -50.97 32.20 -20.74
CA ASP A 214 -52.13 31.93 -21.60
C ASP A 214 -53.45 32.11 -20.84
N ARG A 215 -53.50 31.71 -19.56
CA ARG A 215 -54.70 31.87 -18.73
C ARG A 215 -54.98 33.33 -18.34
N TRP A 216 -53.95 34.16 -18.22
CA TRP A 216 -54.07 35.56 -17.74
C TRP A 216 -53.84 36.60 -18.84
N GLY A 217 -53.31 36.18 -19.99
CA GLY A 217 -52.97 37.03 -21.12
C GLY A 217 -54.00 36.97 -22.24
N CYS A 218 -55.14 37.63 -22.05
CA CYS A 218 -55.79 38.49 -23.07
C CYS A 218 -57.09 39.11 -22.50
N PRO A 219 -57.13 40.41 -22.15
CA PRO A 219 -58.37 41.17 -22.18
C PRO A 219 -58.84 41.18 -23.64
N ARG A 220 -60.02 40.62 -23.91
CA ARG A 220 -60.67 40.63 -25.23
C ARG A 220 -60.61 42.04 -25.84
N ARG A 221 -59.70 42.30 -26.78
CA ARG A 221 -59.82 43.46 -27.67
C ARG A 221 -61.09 43.27 -28.49
N GLY A 222 -62.01 44.22 -28.33
CA GLY A 222 -63.35 44.19 -28.89
C GLY A 222 -63.38 43.86 -30.37
N ARG A 223 -64.31 42.98 -30.76
CA ARG A 223 -64.70 42.79 -32.16
C ARG A 223 -65.13 44.13 -32.75
N PRO A 224 -64.61 44.56 -33.91
CA PRO A 224 -65.20 45.67 -34.65
C PRO A 224 -66.61 45.26 -35.12
N ARG A 225 -67.61 46.09 -34.83
CA ARG A 225 -68.96 45.97 -35.40
C ARG A 225 -68.85 46.01 -36.92
N ARG A 226 -69.19 44.91 -37.60
CA ARG A 226 -69.44 44.94 -39.05
C ARG A 226 -70.72 45.74 -39.28
N HIS A 227 -70.59 46.93 -39.87
CA HIS A 227 -71.71 47.67 -40.46
C HIS A 227 -72.36 46.81 -41.56
N ARG A 228 -73.67 46.53 -41.43
CA ARG A 228 -74.50 46.05 -42.56
C ARG A 228 -74.84 47.25 -43.46
N PRO A 229 -74.69 47.16 -44.79
CA PRO A 229 -75.27 48.14 -45.70
C PRO A 229 -76.80 47.99 -45.78
N ARG A 230 -77.50 49.13 -45.90
CA ARG A 230 -78.94 49.21 -46.22
C ARG A 230 -79.22 48.61 -47.61
N PRO A 231 -80.31 47.87 -47.81
CA PRO A 231 -80.78 47.54 -49.16
C PRO A 231 -81.37 48.78 -49.85
N ALA A 232 -81.05 48.94 -51.13
CA ALA A 232 -81.59 49.96 -52.00
C ALA A 232 -83.06 49.67 -52.35
N SER A 233 -83.89 50.70 -52.31
CA SER A 233 -85.27 50.70 -52.79
C SER A 233 -85.28 50.63 -54.33
N GLY A 234 -85.80 49.54 -54.88
CA GLY A 234 -86.14 49.43 -56.30
C GLY A 234 -87.65 49.53 -56.46
N ASP A 235 -88.12 50.69 -56.91
CA ASP A 235 -89.43 50.89 -57.52
C ASP A 235 -89.51 50.12 -58.85
N ALA A 236 -90.54 49.32 -59.03
CA ALA A 236 -90.97 48.85 -60.35
C ALA A 236 -92.51 48.80 -60.40
N ARG A 237 -93.05 49.69 -61.23
CA ARG A 237 -94.46 49.87 -61.59
C ARG A 237 -95.04 48.62 -62.29
N GLY A 238 -96.35 48.43 -62.16
CA GLY A 238 -97.12 47.61 -63.10
C GLY A 238 -98.60 47.47 -62.73
N LEU A 239 -99.43 48.17 -63.51
CA LEU A 239 -100.91 48.18 -63.64
C LEU A 239 -101.68 49.20 -62.81
#